data_AF-A0A813RNT6-F1
#
_entry.id   AF-A0A813RNT6-F1
#
_cell.length_a   1.000
_cell.length_b   1.000
_cell.length_c   1.000
_cell.angle_alpha   90.00
_cell.angle_beta   90.00
_cell.angle_gamma   90.00
#
_symmetry.space_group_name_H-M   'P 1'
#
loop_
_entity.id
_entity.type
_entity.pdbx_description
1 polymer ?
#
loop_
_entity_poly.entity_id
_entity_poly.type
_entity_poly.pdbx_seq_one_letter_code
_entity_poly.pdbx_strand_id
1 'polypeptide(L)'
;MDSVRLRAIILNLQDRLSNDDRKRLHFYLGNDVPRRIRDDPTLDGTLDLMDSLFDQDNINEHDFSYLIEAFDHIRCFDAAKLLKNI
;
A
#
# COMPACT_ATOMS: atom_id res chain seq x y z
N MET A 1 14.84 -0.72 -14.82
CA MET A 1 15.70 -0.42 -13.66
C MET A 1 14.87 0.25 -12.56
N ASP A 2 13.57 -0.05 -12.53
CA ASP A 2 12.53 0.89 -12.10
C ASP A 2 11.79 0.40 -10.84
N SER A 3 11.89 -0.90 -10.51
CA SER A 3 11.29 -1.47 -9.30
C SER A 3 11.95 -1.05 -7.99
N VAL A 4 13.17 -0.50 -8.03
CA VAL A 4 13.94 -0.20 -6.81
C VAL A 4 13.39 1.02 -6.08
N ARG A 5 12.99 2.07 -6.82
CA ARG A 5 12.42 3.28 -6.23
C ARG A 5 11.06 2.97 -5.61
N LEU A 6 10.20 2.28 -6.34
CA LEU A 6 8.88 1.87 -5.86
C LEU A 6 8.99 0.99 -4.60
N ARG A 7 9.87 -0.02 -4.61
CA ARG A 7 10.11 -0.87 -3.43
C ARG A 7 10.61 -0.08 -2.22
N ALA A 8 11.50 0.89 -2.43
CA ALA A 8 11.97 1.75 -1.35
C ALA A 8 10.83 2.62 -0.76
N ILE A 9 9.90 3.09 -1.60
CA ILE A 9 8.72 3.85 -1.16
C ILE A 9 7.76 2.95 -0.39
N ILE A 10 7.48 1.74 -0.90
CA ILE A 10 6.63 0.74 -0.24
C ILE A 10 7.19 0.35 1.13
N LEU A 11 8.51 0.11 1.24
CA LEU A 11 9.17 -0.15 2.52
C LEU A 11 9.07 1.05 3.48
N ASN A 12 9.26 2.28 2.99
CA ASN A 12 9.08 3.46 3.84
C ASN A 12 7.63 3.65 4.31
N LEU A 13 6.64 3.23 3.50
CA LEU A 13 5.24 3.25 3.89
C LEU A 13 4.96 2.22 4.98
N GLN A 14 5.41 0.98 4.82
CA GLN A 14 5.12 -0.10 5.77
C GLN A 14 5.56 0.26 7.20
N ASP A 15 6.73 0.90 7.34
CA ASP A 15 7.32 1.23 8.64
C ASP A 15 6.51 2.31 9.38
N ARG A 16 5.65 3.02 8.65
CA ARG A 16 4.73 4.05 9.18
C ARG A 16 3.32 3.52 9.43
N LEU A 17 2.99 2.33 8.92
CA LEU A 17 1.67 1.74 9.12
C LEU A 17 1.62 0.98 10.45
N SER A 18 0.75 1.45 11.34
CA SER A 18 0.40 0.68 12.53
C SER A 18 -0.26 -0.65 12.14
N ASN A 19 -0.33 -1.59 13.08
CA ASN A 19 -1.06 -2.85 12.86
C ASN A 19 -2.54 -2.58 12.50
N ASP A 20 -3.13 -1.52 13.02
CA ASP A 20 -4.51 -1.17 12.74
C ASP A 20 -4.67 -0.51 11.37
N ASP A 21 -3.71 0.29 10.92
CA ASP A 21 -3.70 0.82 9.56
C ASP A 21 -3.57 -0.29 8.53
N ARG A 22 -2.70 -1.29 8.79
CA ARG A 22 -2.58 -2.49 7.94
C ARG A 22 -3.90 -3.24 7.83
N LYS A 23 -4.57 -3.51 8.95
CA LYS A 23 -5.89 -4.15 8.92
C LYS A 23 -6.92 -3.36 8.12
N ARG A 24 -6.96 -2.03 8.29
CA ARG A 24 -7.89 -1.16 7.53
C ARG A 24 -7.56 -1.15 6.04
N LEU A 25 -6.28 -1.10 5.70
CA LEU A 25 -5.81 -1.14 4.32
C LEU A 25 -6.18 -2.46 3.64
N HIS A 26 -5.91 -3.59 4.31
CA HIS A 26 -6.31 -4.92 3.83
C HIS A 26 -7.83 -5.07 3.71
N PHE A 27 -8.59 -4.47 4.63
CA PHE A 27 -10.04 -4.45 4.51
C PHE A 27 -10.52 -3.63 3.30
N TYR A 28 -9.87 -2.48 3.05
CA TYR A 28 -10.26 -1.55 1.99
C TYR A 28 -9.85 -2.05 0.59
N LEU A 29 -8.59 -2.44 0.40
CA LEU A 29 -8.01 -2.87 -0.88
C LEU A 29 -8.11 -4.39 -1.12
N GLY A 30 -8.52 -5.13 -0.09
CA GLY A 30 -8.56 -6.58 -0.10
C GLY A 30 -9.46 -7.21 -1.16
N ASN A 31 -10.44 -6.48 -1.67
CA ASN A 31 -11.36 -7.00 -2.69
C ASN A 31 -10.69 -7.14 -4.06
N ASP A 32 -9.61 -6.41 -4.29
CA ASP A 32 -8.90 -6.38 -5.58
C ASP A 32 -7.74 -7.39 -5.62
N VAL A 33 -7.49 -8.12 -4.52
CA VAL A 33 -6.38 -9.08 -4.43
C VAL A 33 -6.81 -10.49 -4.00
N PRO A 34 -5.98 -11.52 -4.26
CA PRO A 34 -6.26 -12.87 -3.79
C PRO A 34 -6.54 -12.93 -2.29
N ARG A 35 -7.50 -13.76 -1.91
CA ARG A 35 -7.94 -13.92 -0.51
C ARG A 35 -6.80 -14.18 0.48
N ARG A 36 -5.77 -14.91 0.07
CA ARG A 36 -4.58 -15.18 0.89
C ARG A 36 -3.85 -13.90 1.33
N ILE A 37 -3.80 -12.90 0.45
CA ILE A 37 -3.13 -11.62 0.67
C ILE A 37 -4.05 -10.70 1.47
N ARG A 38 -5.34 -10.66 1.08
CA ARG A 38 -6.36 -9.91 1.82
C ARG A 38 -6.41 -10.27 3.29
N ASP A 39 -6.44 -11.56 3.60
CA ASP A 39 -6.66 -12.05 4.97
C ASP A 39 -5.37 -12.05 5.83
N ASP A 40 -4.24 -11.55 5.29
CA ASP A 40 -2.94 -11.47 5.97
C ASP A 40 -2.51 -10.01 6.27
N PRO A 41 -2.93 -9.41 7.40
CA PRO A 41 -2.57 -8.03 7.75
C PRO A 41 -1.16 -7.89 8.35
N THR A 42 -0.30 -8.91 8.21
CA THR A 42 1.09 -8.82 8.66
C THR A 42 1.90 -7.86 7.78
N LEU A 43 3.15 -7.62 8.17
CA LEU A 43 4.07 -6.83 7.36
C LEU A 43 4.25 -7.45 5.97
N ASP A 44 4.53 -8.75 5.94
CA ASP A 44 4.75 -9.52 4.72
C ASP A 44 3.49 -9.52 3.86
N GLY A 45 2.31 -9.73 4.46
CA GLY A 45 1.05 -9.64 3.74
C GLY A 45 0.74 -8.24 3.17
N THR A 46 1.15 -7.17 3.87
CA THR A 46 1.04 -5.79 3.35
C THR A 46 2.01 -5.54 2.19
N LEU A 47 3.20 -6.14 2.20
CA LEU A 47 4.11 -6.08 1.04
C LEU A 47 3.52 -6.84 -0.15
N ASP A 48 3.01 -8.05 0.08
CA ASP A 48 2.34 -8.85 -0.96
C ASP A 48 1.11 -8.14 -1.55
N LEU A 49 0.39 -7.37 -0.73
CA LEU A 49 -0.72 -6.51 -1.16
C LEU A 49 -0.23 -5.43 -2.13
N MET A 50 0.83 -4.71 -1.76
CA MET A 50 1.40 -3.63 -2.58
C MET A 50 1.98 -4.16 -3.89
N ASP A 51 2.71 -5.28 -3.84
CA ASP A 51 3.23 -5.94 -5.04
C ASP A 51 2.10 -6.41 -5.95
N SER A 52 1.00 -6.94 -5.39
CA SER A 52 -0.17 -7.34 -6.19
C SER A 52 -0.86 -6.15 -6.87
N LEU A 53 -0.95 -4.99 -6.19
CA LEU A 53 -1.52 -3.78 -6.77
C LEU A 53 -0.62 -3.22 -7.89
N PHE A 54 0.69 -3.39 -7.77
CA PHE A 54 1.64 -3.02 -8.82
C PHE A 54 1.51 -3.96 -10.03
N ASP A 55 1.45 -5.26 -9.82
CA ASP A 55 1.28 -6.26 -10.89
C ASP A 55 -0.05 -6.07 -11.65
N GLN A 56 -1.04 -5.42 -11.04
CA GLN A 56 -2.33 -5.08 -11.62
C GLN A 56 -2.37 -3.69 -12.29
N ASP A 57 -1.25 -2.95 -12.33
CA ASP A 57 -1.17 -1.56 -12.81
C ASP A 57 -2.07 -0.56 -12.04
N ASN A 58 -2.56 -0.93 -10.85
CA ASN A 58 -3.34 0.00 -10.00
C ASN A 58 -2.45 1.09 -9.38
N ILE A 59 -1.16 0.79 -9.23
CA ILE A 59 -0.14 1.72 -8.72
C ILE A 59 1.09 1.61 -9.62
N ASN A 60 1.82 2.70 -9.79
CA ASN A 60 3.12 2.66 -10.45
C ASN A 60 4.07 3.71 -9.85
N GLU A 61 5.31 3.74 -10.32
CA GLU A 61 6.34 4.62 -9.76
C GLU A 61 6.15 6.12 -10.03
N HIS A 62 5.23 6.46 -10.94
CA HIS A 62 4.89 7.84 -11.31
C HIS A 62 3.54 8.28 -10.77
N ASP A 63 2.66 7.32 -10.45
CA ASP A 63 1.31 7.57 -9.99
C ASP A 63 0.98 6.74 -8.75
N PHE A 64 0.96 7.45 -7.62
CA PHE A 64 0.56 6.94 -6.31
C PHE A 64 -0.87 7.34 -5.94
N SER A 65 -1.64 7.93 -6.86
CA SER A 65 -2.96 8.50 -6.56
C SER A 65 -3.90 7.47 -5.93
N TYR A 66 -3.89 6.23 -6.43
CA TYR A 66 -4.68 5.13 -5.88
C TYR A 66 -4.34 4.83 -4.40
N LEU A 67 -3.04 4.75 -4.06
CA LEU A 67 -2.61 4.56 -2.66
C LEU A 67 -2.91 5.76 -1.79
N ILE A 68 -2.73 6.97 -2.32
CA ILE A 68 -3.05 8.21 -1.63
C ILE A 68 -4.53 8.25 -1.25
N GLU A 69 -5.42 7.95 -2.19
CA GLU A 69 -6.87 7.88 -1.96
C GLU A 69 -7.22 6.81 -0.94
N ALA A 70 -6.61 5.63 -1.03
CA ALA A 70 -6.80 4.56 -0.06
C ALA A 70 -6.39 4.99 1.35
N PHE A 71 -5.22 5.60 1.50
CA PHE A 71 -4.71 6.10 2.78
C PHE A 71 -5.56 7.24 3.36
N ASP A 72 -6.01 8.18 2.52
CA ASP A 72 -6.93 9.24 2.94
C ASP A 72 -8.28 8.63 3.41
N HIS A 73 -8.79 7.60 2.73
CA HIS A 73 -10.04 6.93 3.08
C HIS A 73 -9.97 6.20 4.43
N ILE A 74 -8.88 5.46 4.68
CA ILE A 74 -8.67 4.75 5.95
C ILE A 74 -8.17 5.67 7.08
N ARG A 75 -8.03 6.98 6.81
CA ARG A 75 -7.53 8.03 7.71
C ARG A 75 -6.07 7.84 8.14
N CYS A 76 -5.26 7.19 7.30
CA CYS A 76 -3.82 7.08 7.47
C CYS A 76 -3.10 8.27 6.81
N PHE A 77 -3.35 9.47 7.35
CA PHE A 77 -2.90 10.73 6.71
C PHE A 77 -1.39 10.88 6.64
N ASP A 78 -0.64 10.25 7.55
CA ASP A 78 0.83 10.27 7.53
C ASP A 78 1.40 9.55 6.30
N ALA A 79 0.81 8.40 5.94
CA ALA A 79 1.17 7.64 4.73
C ALA A 79 0.77 8.39 3.45
N ALA A 80 -0.45 8.96 3.42
CA ALA A 80 -0.90 9.78 2.29
C ALA A 80 -0.01 11.02 2.09
N LYS A 81 0.36 11.69 3.18
CA LYS A 81 1.24 12.87 3.15
C LYS A 81 2.65 12.49 2.69
N LEU A 82 3.18 11.33 3.06
CA LEU A 82 4.46 10.86 2.56
C LEU A 82 4.44 10.77 1.03
N LEU A 83 3.43 10.10 0.47
CA LEU A 83 3.30 9.90 -0.98
C LEU A 83 3.10 11.21 -1.75
N LYS A 84 2.36 12.16 -1.19
CA LYS A 84 2.13 13.49 -1.80
C LYS A 84 3.39 14.36 -1.89
N ASN A 85 4.45 14.03 -1.15
CA ASN A 85 5.68 14.83 -1.07
C ASN A 85 6.87 14.17 -1.81
N ILE A 86 6.62 13.13 -2.61
CA ILE A 86 7.60 12.42 -3.44
C ILE A 86 7.45 12.86 -4.90
#